data_AF-A0A3P7E7C3-F1
#
_entry.id   AF-A0A3P7E7C3-F1
#
_cell.length_a   1.000
_cell.length_b   1.000
_cell.length_c   1.000
_cell.angle_alpha   90.00
_cell.angle_beta   90.00
_cell.angle_gamma   90.00
#
_symmetry.space_group_name_H-M   'P 1'
#
loop_
_entity.id
_entity.type
_entity.pdbx_description
1 polymer ?
#
loop_
_entity_poly.entity_id
_entity_poly.type
_entity_poly.pdbx_seq_one_letter_code
_entity_poly.pdbx_strand_id
1 'polypeptide(L)'
;MLSDREIVDNLLRNYRFPDSSDNVTVAVHISIDRILNDMEHECNFWLTIRQKWVEKRLVYEKERPNGAHIRLRSSSYIWNPLITILNALEIRLIGKEEVELHSNGMVELTQRFINFFGLNILHNLQIF
;
A
#
# COMPACT_ATOMS: atom_id res chain seq x y z
N MET A 1 3.10 28.31 9.08
CA MET A 1 2.65 26.93 8.82
C MET A 1 3.87 26.04 8.85
N LEU A 2 3.78 24.85 9.48
CA LEU A 2 4.86 23.88 9.46
C LEU A 2 5.05 23.32 8.04
N SER A 3 6.29 22.99 7.70
CA SER A 3 6.62 22.25 6.48
C SER A 3 6.19 20.79 6.58
N ASP A 4 6.00 20.11 5.45
CA ASP A 4 5.67 18.68 5.37
C ASP A 4 6.66 17.84 6.18
N ARG A 5 7.95 18.20 6.10
CA ARG A 5 9.01 17.53 6.83
C ARG A 5 8.84 17.66 8.34
N GLU A 6 8.58 18.87 8.83
CA GLU A 6 8.37 19.10 10.27
C GLU A 6 7.12 18.37 10.79
N ILE A 7 6.04 18.33 9.99
CA ILE A 7 4.83 17.58 10.34
C ILE A 7 5.14 16.09 10.44
N VAL A 8 5.79 15.50 9.43
CA VAL A 8 6.14 14.08 9.41
C VAL A 8 7.10 13.73 10.55
N ASP A 9 8.14 14.54 10.77
CA ASP A 9 9.11 14.31 11.85
C ASP A 9 8.39 14.33 13.22
N ASN A 10 7.45 15.25 13.43
CA ASN A 10 6.66 15.33 14.67
C ASN A 10 5.71 14.12 14.85
N LEU A 11 5.02 13.70 13.79
CA LEU A 11 4.12 12.54 13.83
C LEU A 11 4.90 11.26 14.14
N LEU A 12 5.98 11.01 13.38
CA LEU A 12 6.75 9.77 13.49
C LEU A 12 7.54 9.66 14.79
N ARG A 13 7.93 10.78 15.40
CA ARG A 13 8.68 10.78 16.67
C ARG A 13 7.93 10.08 17.82
N ASN A 14 6.60 10.15 17.82
CA ASN A 14 5.75 9.54 18.84
C ASN A 14 4.90 8.39 18.31
N TYR A 15 5.01 8.09 17.02
CA TYR A 15 4.21 7.06 16.39
C TYR A 15 4.60 5.68 16.94
N ARG A 16 3.57 4.91 17.32
CA ARG A 16 3.69 3.50 17.66
C ARG A 16 2.78 2.71 16.75
N PHE A 17 3.28 1.58 16.27
CA PHE A 17 2.50 0.69 15.43
C PHE A 17 1.26 0.22 16.20
N PRO A 18 0.12 0.03 15.52
CA PRO A 18 -1.05 -0.63 16.10
C PRO A 18 -0.64 -1.97 16.70
N ASP A 19 -1.24 -2.32 17.83
CA ASP A 19 -1.04 -3.62 18.48
C ASP A 19 -2.15 -4.61 18.07
N SER A 20 -2.10 -5.83 18.62
CA SER A 20 -3.07 -6.88 18.28
C SER A 20 -4.49 -6.62 18.76
N SER A 21 -4.72 -5.58 19.59
CA SER A 21 -6.05 -5.16 20.03
C SER A 21 -6.67 -4.09 19.11
N ASP A 22 -5.86 -3.44 18.26
CA ASP A 22 -6.33 -2.47 17.29
C ASP A 22 -7.01 -3.18 16.10
N ASN A 23 -8.26 -2.81 15.81
CA ASN A 23 -8.96 -3.25 14.60
C ASN A 23 -8.80 -2.21 13.49
N VAL A 24 -8.01 -2.54 12.48
CA VAL A 24 -7.78 -1.68 11.31
C VAL A 24 -8.52 -2.24 10.10
N THR A 25 -9.49 -1.49 9.56
CA THR A 25 -10.14 -1.83 8.31
C THR A 25 -9.32 -1.30 7.14
N VAL A 26 -9.00 -2.18 6.20
CA VAL A 26 -8.21 -1.86 5.01
C VAL A 26 -9.09 -2.09 3.78
N ALA A 27 -9.22 -1.06 2.94
CA ALA A 27 -9.80 -1.19 1.62
C ALA A 27 -8.68 -1.51 0.63
N VAL A 28 -8.83 -2.61 -0.12
CA VAL A 28 -7.85 -3.06 -1.11
C VAL A 28 -8.49 -3.03 -2.50
N HIS A 29 -7.83 -2.37 -3.45
CA HIS A 29 -8.21 -2.36 -4.85
C HIS A 29 -7.05 -2.84 -5.70
N ILE A 30 -7.29 -3.84 -6.53
CA ILE A 30 -6.27 -4.46 -7.38
C ILE A 30 -6.69 -4.26 -8.83
N SER A 31 -5.80 -3.70 -9.65
CA SER A 31 -5.98 -3.60 -11.09
C SER A 31 -4.93 -4.41 -11.83
N ILE A 32 -5.35 -5.11 -12.87
CA ILE A 32 -4.45 -5.69 -13.88
C ILE A 32 -4.23 -4.61 -14.92
N ASP A 33 -3.02 -4.06 -14.97
CA ASP A 33 -2.66 -2.97 -15.87
C ASP A 33 -2.30 -3.51 -17.26
N ARG A 34 -1.64 -4.67 -17.32
CA ARG A 34 -1.28 -5.38 -18.55
C ARG A 34 -1.25 -6.89 -18.35
N ILE A 35 -1.59 -7.62 -19.40
CA ILE A 35 -1.34 -9.06 -19.53
C ILE A 35 -0.20 -9.22 -20.54
N LEU A 36 0.88 -9.86 -20.11
CA LEU A 36 2.06 -10.15 -20.90
C LEU A 36 2.08 -11.67 -21.13
N ASN A 37 1.39 -12.16 -22.16
CA ASN A 37 1.49 -13.57 -22.54
C ASN A 37 2.74 -13.74 -23.41
N ASP A 38 3.72 -14.50 -22.94
CA ASP A 38 4.92 -14.80 -23.72
C ASP A 38 5.21 -16.32 -23.83
N MET A 39 4.49 -17.18 -23.12
CA MET A 39 4.74 -18.63 -23.09
C MET A 39 3.44 -19.43 -22.92
N GLU A 40 3.37 -20.63 -23.51
CA GLU A 40 2.19 -21.52 -23.50
C GLU A 40 1.68 -21.93 -22.12
N HIS A 41 2.48 -21.78 -21.05
CA HIS A 41 2.18 -22.26 -19.70
C HIS A 41 2.35 -21.21 -18.60
N GLU A 42 2.63 -19.96 -18.96
CA GLU A 42 2.87 -18.89 -18.00
C GLU A 42 2.09 -17.64 -18.40
N CYS A 43 1.47 -16.99 -17.42
CA CYS A 43 0.79 -15.72 -17.61
C CYS A 43 1.43 -14.67 -16.71
N ASN A 44 1.92 -13.59 -17.32
CA ASN A 44 2.57 -12.51 -16.60
C ASN A 44 1.64 -11.31 -16.53
N PHE A 45 1.39 -10.79 -15.33
CA PHE A 45 0.56 -9.62 -15.13
C PHE A 45 1.37 -8.46 -14.60
N TRP A 46 1.06 -7.27 -15.08
CA TRP A 46 1.38 -6.04 -14.38
C TRP A 46 0.19 -5.69 -13.50
N LEU A 47 0.42 -5.58 -12.20
CA LEU A 47 -0.60 -5.34 -11.20
C LEU A 47 -0.32 -4.00 -10.51
N THR A 48 -1.36 -3.20 -10.30
CA THR A 48 -1.33 -2.10 -9.34
C THR A 48 -2.24 -2.46 -8.17
N ILE A 49 -1.68 -2.46 -6.97
CA ILE A 49 -2.39 -2.68 -5.72
C ILE A 49 -2.46 -1.35 -4.97
N ARG A 50 -3.69 -0.90 -4.69
CA ARG A 50 -3.98 0.30 -3.90
C ARG A 50 -4.64 -0.13 -2.60
N GLN A 51 -4.04 0.28 -1.48
CA GLN A 51 -4.52 -0.01 -0.14
C GLN A 51 -4.85 1.30 0.55
N LYS A 52 -6.00 1.37 1.23
CA LYS A 52 -6.42 2.54 2.01
C LYS A 52 -6.86 2.14 3.39
N TRP A 53 -6.38 2.83 4.41
CA TRP A 53 -6.83 2.66 5.80
C TRP A 53 -6.70 3.96 6.57
N VAL A 54 -7.38 4.07 7.71
CA VAL A 54 -7.26 5.24 8.60
C VAL A 54 -6.33 4.90 9.76
N GLU A 55 -5.26 5.68 9.91
CA GLU A 55 -4.35 5.64 11.05
C GLU A 55 -4.58 6.88 11.92
N LYS A 56 -5.38 6.72 12.98
CA LYS A 56 -5.79 7.82 13.87
C LYS A 56 -4.59 8.49 14.56
N ARG A 57 -3.48 7.76 14.75
CA ARG A 57 -2.26 8.28 15.38
C ARG A 57 -1.46 9.21 14.46
N LEU A 58 -1.80 9.26 13.18
CA LEU A 58 -1.12 10.07 12.16
C LEU A 58 -1.97 11.26 11.68
N VAL A 59 -3.05 11.62 12.40
CA VAL A 59 -3.88 12.80 12.10
C VAL A 59 -3.09 14.09 12.38
N TYR A 60 -3.12 15.04 11.43
CA TYR A 60 -2.46 16.35 11.53
C TYR A 60 -3.35 17.50 11.00
N GLU A 61 -4.67 17.35 11.11
CA GLU A 61 -5.64 18.37 10.69
C GLU A 61 -5.44 19.75 11.31
N LYS A 62 -4.82 19.83 12.50
CA LYS A 62 -4.50 21.11 13.17
C LYS A 62 -3.40 21.88 12.43
N GLU A 63 -2.41 21.16 11.91
CA GLU A 63 -1.27 21.71 11.18
C GLU A 63 -1.63 22.02 9.73
N ARG A 64 -2.48 21.18 9.11
CA ARG A 64 -3.03 21.38 7.76
C ARG A 64 -4.51 20.95 7.68
N PRO A 65 -5.46 21.90 7.62
CA PRO A 65 -6.87 21.59 7.46
C PRO A 65 -7.23 21.25 5.99
N ASN A 66 -8.50 20.86 5.77
CA ASN A 66 -9.12 20.68 4.45
C ASN A 66 -8.61 19.49 3.61
N GLY A 67 -8.21 18.40 4.24
CA GLY A 67 -7.85 17.16 3.52
C GLY A 67 -6.55 17.24 2.74
N ALA A 68 -5.66 18.18 3.11
CA ALA A 68 -4.30 18.22 2.58
C ALA A 68 -3.60 16.87 2.80
N HIS A 69 -2.68 16.52 1.91
CA HIS A 69 -1.89 15.30 2.03
C HIS A 69 -0.40 15.60 2.04
N ILE A 70 0.37 14.67 2.59
CA ILE A 70 1.83 14.67 2.59
C ILE A 70 2.28 13.31 2.05
N ARG A 71 3.26 13.33 1.14
CA ARG A 71 3.87 12.10 0.63
C ARG A 71 4.97 11.62 1.59
N LEU A 72 4.82 10.40 2.10
CA LEU A 72 5.86 9.75 2.90
C LEU A 72 6.92 9.14 1.99
N ARG A 73 8.16 9.03 2.48
CA ARG A 73 9.28 8.47 1.71
C ARG A 73 9.18 6.96 1.50
N SER A 74 8.58 6.26 2.45
CA SER A 74 8.36 4.81 2.44
C SER A 74 7.27 4.47 3.45
N SER A 75 6.56 3.36 3.24
CA SER A 75 5.60 2.82 4.19
C SER A 75 6.28 2.24 5.43
N SER A 76 7.59 1.94 5.38
CA SER A 76 8.32 1.30 6.48
C SER A 76 8.37 2.10 7.79
N TYR A 77 8.03 3.40 7.75
CA TYR A 77 7.93 4.26 8.93
C TYR A 77 6.60 4.16 9.66
N ILE A 78 5.59 3.56 9.01
CA ILE A 78 4.24 3.44 9.53
C ILE A 78 3.82 1.97 9.50
N TRP A 79 2.78 1.62 10.24
CA TRP A 79 2.19 0.30 10.04
C TRP A 79 1.55 0.24 8.66
N ASN A 80 1.82 -0.83 7.92
CA ASN A 80 1.16 -1.12 6.66
C ASN A 80 0.70 -2.59 6.60
N PRO A 81 -0.47 -2.86 6.01
CA PRO A 81 -0.92 -4.22 5.79
C PRO A 81 -0.04 -4.91 4.74
N LEU A 82 0.51 -6.06 5.10
CA LEU A 82 1.29 -6.91 4.21
C LEU A 82 0.32 -7.66 3.28
N ILE A 83 0.45 -7.48 1.97
CA ILE A 83 -0.31 -8.26 0.99
C ILE A 83 0.56 -9.41 0.46
N THR A 84 0.01 -10.60 0.52
CA THR A 84 0.60 -11.81 -0.07
C THR A 84 -0.29 -12.31 -1.19
N ILE A 85 0.25 -12.44 -2.40
CA ILE A 85 -0.49 -13.03 -3.52
C ILE A 85 -0.12 -14.52 -3.58
N LEU A 86 -1.07 -15.39 -3.25
CA LEU A 86 -0.84 -16.82 -3.36
C LEU A 86 -0.87 -17.26 -4.82
N ASN A 87 -0.28 -18.43 -5.10
CA ASN A 87 -0.25 -19.06 -6.42
C ASN A 87 0.56 -18.33 -7.50
N ALA A 88 1.21 -17.24 -7.13
CA ALA A 88 2.29 -16.65 -7.92
C ALA A 88 3.53 -17.55 -7.86
N LEU A 89 4.12 -17.83 -9.02
CA LEU A 89 5.47 -18.39 -9.12
C LEU A 89 6.51 -17.38 -8.66
N GLU A 90 6.32 -16.11 -9.01
CA GLU A 90 7.19 -15.01 -8.64
C GLU A 90 6.43 -13.69 -8.62
N ILE A 91 6.72 -12.86 -7.61
CA ILE A 91 6.20 -11.49 -7.49
C ILE A 91 7.40 -10.56 -7.36
N ARG A 92 7.49 -9.54 -8.20
CA ARG A 92 8.49 -8.47 -8.06
C ARG A 92 7.84 -7.10 -8.03
N LEU A 93 8.30 -6.24 -7.13
CA LEU A 93 7.89 -4.84 -7.10
C LEU A 93 8.46 -4.11 -8.33
N ILE A 94 7.63 -3.31 -9.00
CA ILE A 94 8.00 -2.42 -10.09
C ILE A 94 8.11 -1.00 -9.53
N GLY A 95 9.30 -0.43 -9.59
CA GLY A 95 9.54 0.95 -9.14
C GLY A 95 9.49 1.11 -7.62
N LYS A 96 9.07 2.29 -7.16
CA LYS A 96 8.91 2.62 -5.74
C LYS A 96 7.43 2.65 -5.38
N GLU A 97 7.13 2.26 -4.15
CA GLU A 97 5.80 2.49 -3.57
C GLU A 97 5.50 3.99 -3.45
N GLU A 98 4.22 4.33 -3.51
CA GLU A 98 3.71 5.68 -3.28
C GLU A 98 2.87 5.65 -2.01
N VAL A 99 3.21 6.51 -1.04
CA VAL A 99 2.55 6.56 0.26
C VAL A 99 2.08 7.98 0.53
N GLU A 100 0.78 8.16 0.57
CA GLU A 100 0.15 9.45 0.85
C GLU A 100 -0.56 9.39 2.20
N LEU A 101 -0.25 10.36 3.05
CA LEU A 101 -0.90 10.53 4.35
C LEU A 101 -1.74 11.81 4.30
N HIS A 102 -3.05 11.66 4.35
CA HIS A 102 -4.01 12.76 4.42
C HIS A 102 -4.12 13.29 5.85
N SER A 103 -4.47 14.57 5.98
CA SER A 103 -4.56 15.29 7.26
C SER A 103 -5.49 14.62 8.27
N ASN A 104 -6.52 13.94 7.79
CA ASN A 104 -7.49 13.19 8.59
C ASN A 104 -7.00 11.78 9.01
N GLY A 105 -5.74 11.45 8.76
CA GLY A 105 -5.13 10.16 9.08
C GLY A 105 -5.39 9.06 8.05
N MET A 106 -6.09 9.32 6.94
CA MET A 106 -6.18 8.35 5.84
C MET A 106 -4.80 8.15 5.23
N VAL A 107 -4.39 6.90 5.09
CA VAL A 107 -3.19 6.47 4.39
C VAL A 107 -3.60 5.81 3.08
N GLU A 108 -2.98 6.22 1.98
CA GLU A 108 -3.07 5.55 0.69
C GLU A 108 -1.69 4.99 0.32
N LEU A 109 -1.60 3.67 0.18
CA LEU A 109 -0.41 2.96 -0.27
C LEU A 109 -0.66 2.38 -1.65
N THR A 110 0.11 2.82 -2.65
CA THR A 110 0.09 2.27 -4.00
C THR A 110 1.39 1.54 -4.29
N GLN A 111 1.28 0.29 -4.70
CA GLN A 111 2.40 -0.57 -5.08
C GLN A 111 2.12 -1.18 -6.46
N ARG A 112 3.16 -1.27 -7.28
CA ARG A 112 3.08 -1.89 -8.61
C ARG A 112 3.92 -3.16 -8.62
N PHE A 113 3.42 -4.22 -9.23
CA PHE A 113 4.08 -5.51 -9.25
C PHE A 113 4.07 -6.09 -10.67
N ILE A 114 5.11 -6.87 -11.00
CA ILE A 114 5.05 -7.86 -12.06
C ILE A 114 4.88 -9.22 -11.37
N ASN A 115 3.89 -9.98 -11.82
CA ASN A 115 3.51 -11.24 -11.19
C ASN A 115 3.44 -12.36 -12.23
N PHE A 116 4.09 -13.48 -11.95
CA PHE A 116 4.20 -14.64 -12.82
C PHE A 116 3.30 -15.76 -12.28
N PHE A 117 2.36 -16.26 -13.09
CA PHE A 117 1.50 -17.39 -12.72
C PHE A 117 1.71 -18.56 -13.66
N GLY A 118 1.76 -19.77 -13.10
CA GLY A 118 1.65 -20.99 -13.89
C GLY A 118 0.19 -21.22 -14.33
N LEU A 119 -0.02 -21.61 -15.59
CA LEU A 119 -1.36 -21.76 -16.18
C LEU A 119 -2.24 -22.81 -15.47
N ASN A 120 -1.65 -23.81 -14.83
CA ASN A 120 -2.38 -24.81 -14.04
C ASN A 120 -2.92 -24.28 -12.70
N ILE A 121 -2.55 -23.06 -12.30
CA ILE A 121 -2.90 -22.49 -10.98
C ILE A 121 -3.92 -21.34 -11.08
N LEU A 122 -4.24 -20.87 -12.30
CA LEU A 122 -5.20 -19.78 -12.53
C LEU A 122 -6.61 -20.07 -12.00
N HIS A 123 -6.97 -21.35 -11.80
CA HIS A 123 -8.26 -21.72 -11.20
C HIS A 123 -8.41 -21.33 -9.72
N ASN A 124 -7.31 -21.01 -9.00
CA ASN A 124 -7.33 -20.82 -7.55
C ASN A 124 -6.69 -19.50 -7.07
N LEU A 125 -6.77 -18.41 -7.81
CA LEU A 125 -6.23 -17.13 -7.32
C LEU A 125 -6.97 -16.71 -6.03
N GLN A 126 -6.29 -16.79 -4.88
CA GLN A 126 -6.78 -16.32 -3.59
C GLN A 126 -5.84 -15.21 -3.08
N ILE A 127 -6.44 -14.09 -2.68
CA ILE A 127 -5.73 -12.92 -2.15
C ILE A 127 -6.24 -12.76 -0.71
N PHE A 128 -5.33 -12.82 0.26
CA PHE A 128 -5.60 -12.68 1.68
C PHE A 128 -4.98 -11.40 2.21
#